data_AF-A0AAW8EFJ3-F1
#
_entry.id   AF-A0AAW8EFJ3-F1
#
_cell.length_a   1.000
_cell.length_b   1.000
_cell.length_c   1.000
_cell.angle_alpha   90.00
_cell.angle_beta   90.00
_cell.angle_gamma   90.00
#
_symmetry.space_group_name_H-M   'P 1'
#
loop_
_entity.id
_entity.type
_entity.pdbx_description
1 polymer ?
#
loop_
_entity_poly.entity_id
_entity_poly.type
_entity_poly.pdbx_seq_one_letter_code
_entity_poly.pdbx_strand_id
1 'polypeptide(L)'
;MNTQNSKDFDALEEALNENNIPIEDLLSIYRDFLEDLANNEKFTAIPKKSLTYIRDCLKKSIRLLAEGKEEERKAIRNSLWALADENRETNPDLYNLARCTIIIYGKMEDWDVAQDSPVFYCLFYLRKILPDIEPDFIRYFKTSLLR
;
A
#
# COMPACT_ATOMS: atom_id res chain seq x y z
N MET A 1 5.78 -15.23 14.96
CA MET A 1 6.61 -14.43 14.03
C MET A 1 7.97 -15.10 13.93
N ASN A 2 8.43 -15.44 12.73
CA ASN A 2 9.79 -15.91 12.51
C ASN A 2 10.76 -14.75 12.76
N THR A 3 11.77 -14.95 13.61
CA THR A 3 12.72 -13.93 14.07
C THR A 3 13.64 -13.39 12.98
N GLN A 4 13.76 -14.09 11.84
CA GLN A 4 14.58 -13.66 10.70
C GLN A 4 13.90 -12.58 9.86
N ASN A 5 12.60 -12.73 9.60
CA ASN A 5 11.79 -11.76 8.84
C ASN A 5 11.78 -10.38 9.50
N SER A 6 11.67 -10.34 10.84
CA SER A 6 11.75 -9.12 11.62
C SER A 6 13.04 -8.33 11.35
N LYS A 7 14.20 -8.99 11.32
CA LYS A 7 15.50 -8.31 11.14
C LYS A 7 15.67 -7.71 9.75
N ASP A 8 15.18 -8.40 8.72
CA ASP A 8 15.32 -7.92 7.34
C ASP A 8 14.41 -6.71 7.08
N PHE A 9 13.25 -6.67 7.75
CA PHE A 9 12.34 -5.53 7.75
C PHE A 9 12.90 -4.35 8.57
N ASP A 10 13.41 -4.60 9.78
CA ASP A 10 14.06 -3.58 10.62
C ASP A 10 15.22 -2.91 9.85
N ALA A 11 16.02 -3.71 9.14
CA ALA A 11 17.12 -3.20 8.29
C ALA A 11 16.63 -2.40 7.08
N LEU A 12 15.44 -2.70 6.53
CA LEU A 12 14.83 -1.88 5.49
C LEU A 12 14.38 -0.53 6.07
N GLU A 13 13.73 -0.53 7.23
CA GLU A 13 13.30 0.70 7.91
C GLU A 13 14.48 1.62 8.22
N GLU A 14 15.55 1.06 8.80
CA GLU A 14 16.78 1.80 9.10
C GLU A 14 17.37 2.41 7.83
N ALA A 15 17.54 1.63 6.76
CA ALA A 15 18.12 2.13 5.52
C ALA A 15 17.26 3.21 4.83
N LEU A 16 15.93 3.09 4.86
CA LEU A 16 15.04 4.13 4.32
C LEU A 16 15.16 5.44 5.11
N ASN A 17 15.30 5.34 6.44
CA ASN A 17 15.50 6.50 7.32
C ASN A 17 16.88 7.16 7.10
N GLU A 18 17.96 6.36 7.05
CA GLU A 18 19.32 6.85 6.83
C GLU A 18 19.47 7.60 5.49
N ASN A 19 18.80 7.11 4.45
CA ASN A 19 18.82 7.73 3.13
C ASN A 19 17.84 8.90 2.97
N ASN A 20 17.08 9.25 4.03
CA ASN A 20 16.08 10.31 4.03
C ASN A 20 15.08 10.19 2.86
N ILE A 21 14.61 8.97 2.58
CA ILE A 21 13.70 8.72 1.45
C ILE A 21 12.40 9.52 1.65
N PRO A 22 12.00 10.38 0.69
CA PRO A 22 10.73 11.10 0.74
C PRO A 22 9.55 10.12 0.81
N ILE A 23 8.53 10.46 1.58
CA ILE A 23 7.34 9.59 1.68
C ILE A 23 6.62 9.46 0.34
N GLU A 24 6.66 10.51 -0.48
CA GLU A 24 6.07 10.50 -1.83
C GLU A 24 6.72 9.43 -2.70
N ASP A 25 8.04 9.25 -2.60
CA ASP A 25 8.77 8.20 -3.32
C ASP A 25 8.42 6.83 -2.78
N LEU A 26 8.35 6.68 -1.45
CA LEU A 26 7.91 5.45 -0.80
C LEU A 26 6.50 5.03 -1.24
N LEU A 27 5.55 5.97 -1.26
CA LEU A 27 4.18 5.75 -1.69
C LEU A 27 4.07 5.47 -3.19
N SER A 28 4.94 6.11 -3.98
CA SER A 28 5.05 5.87 -5.42
C SER A 28 5.46 4.41 -5.69
N ILE A 29 6.54 3.96 -5.04
CA ILE A 29 7.01 2.56 -5.14
C ILE A 29 5.98 1.57 -4.57
N TYR A 30 5.30 1.92 -3.48
CA TYR A 30 4.25 1.07 -2.93
C TYR A 30 3.07 0.88 -3.89
N ARG A 31 2.63 1.95 -4.56
CA ARG A 31 1.61 1.88 -5.61
C ARG A 31 2.06 0.95 -6.74
N ASP A 32 3.28 1.12 -7.24
CA ASP A 32 3.80 0.32 -8.35
C ASP A 32 3.84 -1.17 -7.94
N PHE A 33 4.27 -1.46 -6.71
CA PHE A 33 4.22 -2.81 -6.17
C PHE A 33 2.80 -3.38 -6.11
N LEU A 34 1.81 -2.61 -5.65
CA LEU A 34 0.41 -3.05 -5.64
C LEU A 34 -0.15 -3.26 -7.04
N GLU A 35 0.22 -2.43 -8.01
CA GLU A 35 -0.18 -2.60 -9.42
C GLU A 35 0.42 -3.88 -10.00
N ASP A 36 1.70 -4.18 -9.73
CA ASP A 36 2.36 -5.42 -10.14
C ASP A 36 1.66 -6.65 -9.53
N LEU A 37 1.32 -6.62 -8.24
CA LEU A 37 0.57 -7.70 -7.59
C LEU A 37 -0.82 -7.88 -8.18
N ALA A 38 -1.50 -6.76 -8.47
CA ALA A 38 -2.81 -6.79 -9.10
C ALA A 38 -2.72 -7.38 -10.51
N ASN A 39 -1.73 -7.00 -11.31
CA ASN A 39 -1.57 -7.48 -12.69
C ASN A 39 -1.13 -8.96 -12.77
N ASN A 40 -0.34 -9.44 -11.81
CA ASN A 40 0.11 -10.83 -11.71
C ASN A 40 -0.91 -11.77 -11.03
N GLU A 41 -2.18 -11.36 -10.96
CA GLU A 41 -3.31 -12.15 -10.44
C GLU A 41 -3.10 -12.70 -9.01
N LYS A 42 -2.31 -12.01 -8.18
CA LYS A 42 -2.05 -12.45 -6.79
C LYS A 42 -3.29 -12.37 -5.89
N PHE A 43 -4.27 -11.54 -6.24
CA PHE A 43 -5.50 -11.33 -5.48
C PHE A 43 -6.66 -12.23 -5.95
N THR A 44 -6.47 -13.55 -5.91
CA THR A 44 -7.43 -14.53 -6.49
C THR A 44 -8.78 -14.57 -5.79
N ALA A 45 -8.83 -14.23 -4.49
CA ALA A 45 -10.07 -14.21 -3.69
C ALA A 45 -10.92 -12.94 -3.88
N ILE A 46 -10.41 -11.94 -4.62
CA ILE A 46 -11.08 -10.66 -4.79
C ILE A 46 -11.92 -10.67 -6.07
N PRO A 47 -13.21 -10.25 -6.01
CA PRO A 47 -14.06 -10.18 -7.18
C PRO A 47 -13.45 -9.31 -8.28
N LYS A 48 -13.49 -9.80 -9.53
CA LYS A 48 -12.91 -9.12 -10.70
C LYS A 48 -13.35 -7.66 -10.82
N LYS A 49 -14.62 -7.36 -10.57
CA LYS A 49 -15.16 -5.99 -10.61
C LYS A 49 -14.47 -5.07 -9.59
N SER A 50 -14.31 -5.54 -8.35
CA SER A 50 -13.63 -4.79 -7.29
C SER A 50 -12.15 -4.62 -7.59
N LEU A 51 -11.50 -5.68 -8.10
CA LEU A 51 -10.09 -5.60 -8.49
C LEU A 51 -9.86 -4.61 -9.65
N THR A 52 -10.76 -4.57 -10.64
CA THR A 52 -10.71 -3.54 -11.70
C THR A 52 -10.82 -2.14 -11.13
N TYR A 53 -11.77 -1.90 -10.22
CA TYR A 53 -11.91 -0.60 -9.56
C TYR A 53 -10.64 -0.19 -8.81
N ILE A 54 -10.03 -1.10 -8.05
CA ILE A 54 -8.77 -0.85 -7.35
C ILE A 54 -7.65 -0.50 -8.33
N ARG A 55 -7.49 -1.23 -9.44
CA ARG A 55 -6.49 -0.92 -10.47
C ARG A 55 -6.70 0.47 -11.08
N ASP A 56 -7.95 0.86 -11.32
CA ASP A 56 -8.27 2.20 -11.82
C ASP A 56 -7.90 3.29 -10.79
N CYS A 57 -8.12 3.03 -9.49
CA CYS A 57 -7.65 3.90 -8.42
C CYS A 57 -6.12 3.99 -8.38
N LEU A 58 -5.39 2.88 -8.50
CA LEU A 58 -3.92 2.91 -8.52
C LEU A 58 -3.40 3.79 -9.66
N LYS A 59 -3.92 3.59 -10.88
CA LYS A 59 -3.52 4.38 -12.07
C LYS A 59 -3.82 5.87 -11.95
N LYS A 60 -4.97 6.23 -11.36
CA LYS A 60 -5.36 7.64 -11.19
C LYS A 60 -4.48 8.37 -10.19
N SER A 61 -3.91 7.68 -9.20
CA SER A 61 -3.21 8.32 -8.07
C SER A 61 -2.05 9.22 -8.52
N ILE A 62 -1.21 8.76 -9.47
CA ILE A 62 -0.08 9.54 -10.03
C ILE A 62 -0.58 10.84 -10.65
N ARG A 63 -1.54 10.71 -11.56
CA ARG A 63 -2.06 11.83 -12.33
C ARG A 63 -2.67 12.88 -11.41
N LEU A 64 -3.50 12.46 -10.47
CA LEU A 64 -4.20 13.36 -9.56
C LEU A 64 -3.23 14.07 -8.60
N LEU A 65 -2.16 13.40 -8.16
CA LEU A 65 -1.11 14.03 -7.38
C LEU A 65 -0.37 15.10 -8.19
N ALA A 66 0.06 14.77 -9.41
CA ALA A 66 0.78 15.70 -10.29
C ALA A 66 -0.07 16.92 -10.70
N GLU A 67 -1.37 16.74 -10.89
CA GLU A 67 -2.31 17.80 -11.23
C GLU A 67 -2.82 18.60 -10.01
N GLY A 68 -2.42 18.25 -8.78
CA GLY A 68 -2.86 18.92 -7.55
C GLY A 68 -4.38 18.78 -7.29
N LYS A 69 -5.00 17.67 -7.72
CA LYS A 69 -6.46 17.45 -7.66
C LYS A 69 -6.91 16.91 -6.30
N GLU A 70 -6.66 17.66 -5.24
CA GLU A 70 -6.85 17.20 -3.85
C GLU A 70 -8.30 16.80 -3.53
N GLU A 71 -9.30 17.52 -4.03
CA GLU A 71 -10.72 17.14 -3.82
C GLU A 71 -11.09 15.82 -4.53
N GLU A 72 -10.55 15.57 -5.72
CA GLU A 72 -10.76 14.29 -6.42
C GLU A 72 -10.05 13.15 -5.70
N ARG A 73 -8.83 13.38 -5.18
CA ARG A 73 -8.11 12.41 -4.35
C ARG A 73 -8.90 12.08 -3.09
N LYS A 74 -9.46 13.09 -2.41
CA LYS A 74 -10.30 12.93 -1.22
C LYS A 74 -11.57 12.13 -1.54
N ALA A 75 -12.23 12.42 -2.67
CA ALA A 75 -13.42 11.68 -3.10
C ALA A 75 -13.10 10.19 -3.33
N ILE A 76 -11.99 9.88 -4.02
CA ILE A 76 -11.56 8.48 -4.22
C ILE A 76 -11.22 7.81 -2.89
N ARG A 77 -10.50 8.50 -1.99
CA ARG A 77 -10.19 7.99 -0.65
C ARG A 77 -11.47 7.63 0.11
N ASN A 78 -12.49 8.50 0.07
CA ASN A 78 -13.79 8.23 0.72
C ASN A 78 -14.51 7.03 0.10
N SER A 79 -14.49 6.89 -1.23
CA SER A 79 -15.07 5.72 -1.90
C SER A 79 -14.35 4.42 -1.56
N LEU A 80 -13.02 4.44 -1.40
CA LEU A 80 -12.25 3.29 -0.94
C LEU A 80 -12.56 2.94 0.52
N TRP A 81 -12.80 3.93 1.37
CA TRP A 81 -13.25 3.71 2.74
C TRP A 81 -14.61 3.02 2.80
N ALA A 82 -15.59 3.52 2.05
CA ALA A 82 -16.90 2.88 1.95
C ALA A 82 -16.78 1.43 1.45
N LEU A 83 -15.98 1.21 0.40
CA LEU A 83 -15.70 -0.13 -0.12
C LEU A 83 -15.08 -1.05 0.95
N ALA A 84 -14.14 -0.54 1.75
CA ALA A 84 -13.56 -1.31 2.83
C ALA A 84 -14.64 -1.68 3.86
N ASP A 85 -15.35 -0.69 4.40
CA ASP A 85 -16.31 -0.89 5.48
C ASP A 85 -17.44 -1.86 5.10
N GLU A 86 -17.97 -1.76 3.87
CA GLU A 86 -18.97 -2.69 3.32
C GLU A 86 -18.49 -4.15 3.26
N ASN A 87 -17.18 -4.36 3.17
CA ASN A 87 -16.57 -5.68 2.97
C ASN A 87 -15.81 -6.20 4.19
N ARG A 88 -15.79 -5.46 5.31
CA ARG A 88 -15.02 -5.82 6.51
C ARG A 88 -15.29 -7.24 6.99
N GLU A 89 -16.55 -7.67 7.00
CA GLU A 89 -16.97 -8.98 7.51
C GLU A 89 -17.14 -10.02 6.41
N THR A 90 -17.54 -9.60 5.22
CA THR A 90 -17.94 -10.48 4.12
C THR A 90 -16.80 -10.80 3.15
N ASN A 91 -15.85 -9.89 2.98
CA ASN A 91 -14.65 -10.10 2.16
C ASN A 91 -13.44 -9.38 2.78
N PRO A 92 -12.80 -10.00 3.78
CA PRO A 92 -11.64 -9.43 4.48
C PRO A 92 -10.47 -9.09 3.55
N ASP A 93 -10.27 -9.84 2.46
CA ASP A 93 -9.20 -9.58 1.49
C ASP A 93 -9.46 -8.28 0.71
N LEU A 94 -10.70 -8.06 0.27
CA LEU A 94 -11.10 -6.80 -0.35
C LEU A 94 -11.04 -5.63 0.64
N TYR A 95 -11.46 -5.83 1.90
CA TYR A 95 -11.26 -4.85 2.96
C TYR A 95 -9.79 -4.44 3.06
N ASN A 96 -8.88 -5.42 3.20
CA ASN A 96 -7.46 -5.15 3.34
C ASN A 96 -6.86 -4.53 2.07
N LEU A 97 -7.26 -4.94 0.87
CA LEU A 97 -6.75 -4.35 -0.37
C LEU A 97 -7.22 -2.89 -0.55
N ALA A 98 -8.47 -2.59 -0.17
CA ALA A 98 -8.95 -1.23 -0.13
C ALA A 98 -8.13 -0.39 0.86
N ARG A 99 -7.82 -0.93 2.06
CA ARG A 99 -6.92 -0.28 3.03
C ARG A 99 -5.52 -0.04 2.49
N CYS A 100 -4.92 -1.01 1.80
CA CYS A 100 -3.65 -0.83 1.08
C CYS A 100 -3.75 0.33 0.08
N THR A 101 -4.83 0.40 -0.69
CA THR A 101 -5.00 1.44 -1.71
C THR A 101 -5.20 2.84 -1.10
N ILE A 102 -5.91 2.93 0.04
CA ILE A 102 -6.13 4.19 0.78
C ILE A 102 -4.81 4.85 1.19
N ILE A 103 -3.77 4.06 1.52
CA ILE A 103 -2.46 4.56 1.94
C ILE A 103 -1.87 5.51 0.88
N ILE A 104 -2.00 5.18 -0.40
CA ILE A 104 -1.49 5.99 -1.53
C ILE A 104 -2.17 7.37 -1.63
N TYR A 105 -3.40 7.47 -1.10
CA TYR A 105 -4.21 8.68 -1.13
C TYR A 105 -4.15 9.50 0.17
N GLY A 106 -3.47 9.01 1.21
CA GLY A 106 -3.31 9.73 2.48
C GLY A 106 -2.14 10.71 2.46
N LYS A 107 -2.18 11.68 3.38
CA LYS A 107 -1.01 12.49 3.78
C LYS A 107 -0.37 11.86 5.02
N MET A 108 0.90 12.15 5.31
CA MET A 108 1.53 11.74 6.58
C MET A 108 0.69 12.14 7.80
N GLU A 109 0.10 13.33 7.75
CA GLU A 109 -0.75 13.91 8.80
C GLU A 109 -2.05 13.11 9.04
N ASP A 110 -2.49 12.35 8.04
CA ASP A 110 -3.67 11.49 8.14
C ASP A 110 -3.38 10.14 8.80
N TRP A 111 -2.09 9.79 8.95
CA TRP A 111 -1.68 8.53 9.50
C TRP A 111 -1.45 8.77 10.99
N ASP A 112 -2.01 7.92 11.85
CA ASP A 112 -1.74 7.99 13.28
C ASP A 112 -0.32 7.41 13.49
N VAL A 113 0.70 8.17 13.06
CA VAL A 113 2.12 7.77 12.96
C VAL A 113 2.82 7.71 14.31
N ALA A 114 2.08 7.80 15.41
CA ALA A 114 2.66 7.99 16.74
C ALA A 114 3.61 6.85 17.17
N GLN A 115 3.62 5.68 16.51
CA GLN A 115 4.53 4.58 16.83
C GLN A 115 5.10 3.74 15.66
N ASP A 116 4.47 3.70 14.48
CA ASP A 116 4.87 2.79 13.39
C ASP A 116 5.36 3.53 12.13
N SER A 117 6.35 2.98 11.43
CA SER A 117 6.92 3.60 10.23
C SER A 117 5.95 3.59 9.02
N PRO A 118 6.10 4.52 8.07
CA PRO A 118 5.36 4.51 6.81
C PRO A 118 5.44 3.19 6.02
N VAL A 119 6.62 2.54 6.02
CA VAL A 119 6.83 1.28 5.31
C VAL A 119 6.15 0.11 6.03
N PHE A 120 6.07 0.15 7.37
CA PHE A 120 5.31 -0.83 8.15
C PHE A 120 3.84 -0.81 7.78
N TYR A 121 3.24 0.37 7.67
CA TYR A 121 1.83 0.51 7.27
C TYR A 121 1.56 -0.08 5.87
N CYS A 122 2.49 0.09 4.94
CA CYS A 122 2.40 -0.49 3.59
C CYS A 122 2.34 -2.03 3.62
N LEU A 123 3.13 -2.66 4.48
CA LEU A 123 3.16 -4.12 4.62
C LEU A 123 2.00 -4.66 5.49
N PHE A 124 1.57 -3.92 6.51
CA PHE A 124 0.66 -4.38 7.56
C PHE A 124 -0.66 -4.95 7.03
N TYR A 125 -1.31 -4.26 6.10
CA TYR A 125 -2.55 -4.74 5.49
C TYR A 125 -2.28 -5.77 4.40
N LEU A 126 -1.15 -5.65 3.69
CA LEU A 126 -0.81 -6.54 2.59
C LEU A 126 -0.55 -7.98 3.06
N ARG A 127 0.14 -8.15 4.20
CA ARG A 127 0.37 -9.48 4.81
C ARG A 127 -0.91 -10.18 5.27
N LYS A 128 -2.01 -9.45 5.43
CA LYS A 128 -3.32 -10.05 5.76
C LYS A 128 -3.98 -10.69 4.54
N ILE A 129 -3.57 -10.28 3.33
CA ILE A 129 -4.05 -10.81 2.05
C ILE A 129 -3.06 -11.85 1.51
N LEU A 130 -1.76 -11.56 1.62
CA LEU A 130 -0.66 -12.37 1.12
C LEU A 130 0.34 -12.61 2.27
N PRO A 131 0.15 -13.65 3.11
CA PRO A 131 0.96 -13.87 4.32
C PRO A 131 2.47 -13.98 4.07
N ASP A 132 2.87 -14.49 2.91
CA ASP A 132 4.27 -14.71 2.53
C ASP A 132 4.86 -13.58 1.67
N ILE A 133 4.21 -12.40 1.62
CA ILE A 133 4.61 -11.29 0.74
C ILE A 133 5.86 -10.53 1.18
N GLU A 134 6.23 -10.66 2.46
CA GLU A 134 7.26 -9.82 3.08
C GLU A 134 8.64 -9.89 2.37
N PRO A 135 9.18 -11.07 2.00
CA PRO A 135 10.45 -11.13 1.26
C PRO A 135 10.38 -10.43 -0.10
N ASP A 136 9.28 -10.57 -0.82
CA ASP A 136 9.07 -9.91 -2.13
C ASP A 136 8.94 -8.40 -1.95
N PHE A 137 8.23 -7.96 -0.92
CA PHE A 137 8.09 -6.56 -0.54
C PHE A 137 9.45 -5.93 -0.21
N ILE A 138 10.23 -6.54 0.68
CA ILE A 138 11.55 -6.04 1.08
C ILE A 138 12.48 -5.95 -0.14
N ARG A 139 12.52 -6.98 -0.98
CA ARG A 139 13.35 -7.00 -2.20
C ARG A 139 12.94 -5.87 -3.16
N TYR A 140 11.64 -5.67 -3.36
CA TYR A 140 11.12 -4.63 -4.24
C TYR A 140 11.53 -3.23 -3.75
N PHE A 141 11.32 -2.94 -2.46
CA PHE A 141 11.64 -1.64 -1.88
C PHE A 141 13.15 -1.37 -1.87
N LYS A 142 13.99 -2.35 -1.49
CA LYS A 142 15.46 -2.20 -1.55
C LYS A 142 15.94 -1.87 -2.97
N THR A 143 15.45 -2.61 -3.98
CA THR A 143 15.88 -2.45 -5.39
C THR A 143 15.42 -1.12 -5.99
N SER A 144 14.29 -0.59 -5.52
CA SER A 144 13.67 0.62 -6.07
C SER A 144 14.11 1.90 -5.36
N LEU A 145 14.40 1.86 -4.06
CA LEU A 145 14.65 3.06 -3.24
C LEU A 145 16.09 3.20 -2.71
N LEU A 146 16.86 2.11 -2.63
CA LEU A 146 18.16 2.08 -1.92
C LEU A 146 19.33 1.67 -2.84
N ARG A 147 19.31 2.14 -4.08
CA ARG A 147 20.35 1.81 -5.09
C ARG A 147 21.72 2.39 -4.75
#